data_AF-A0A8E5MKA8-F1
#
_entry.id   AF-A0A8E5MKA8-F1
#
_cell.length_a   1.000
_cell.length_b   1.000
_cell.length_c   1.000
_cell.angle_alpha   90.00
_cell.angle_beta   90.00
_cell.angle_gamma   90.00
#
_symmetry.space_group_name_H-M   'P 1'
#
loop_
_entity.id
_entity.type
_entity.pdbx_description
1 polymer ?
#
loop_
_entity_poly.entity_id
_entity_poly.type
_entity_poly.pdbx_seq_one_letter_code
_entity_poly.pdbx_strand_id
1 'polypeptide(L)'
;MKAFILRTVASLWLALATLPATPEAAIITDPPTTTTTATATVTATAKDERINLFNLAAASIEERPLRNHYYYLITEILGPTRGDTCKNGCYPSLETIVKEYAAVLQRWLNSSDDEKASKALLKLANSLGDKKYPVSQKALDDFLIAVLERVRGIQEHAAAARTGDGGVPDEFLVLTDDELVRAGDDFVDSLMPRKIEALASRYNGGRTCRIVGEDRGSYNACFFVKFDDDNETWVVRIPIEPALHNPWQALLSETSIPVAKIHAYGRGEQLTANPATTQMFLVLDYIPGTPLTREKVLRTDTRVRTNLLRQLLGYLAEIRSIELPAIGSLKPTDDASRPTVGALLTQSSNDARRDLPRFVSAKAYMDSQFDLISSYLLAPRRDHPEDEVRYDMFCISSMKSYFDTVIQPELDSGPFVLSHPDLRPSNIIVNERSDIVGIIDWQFTSTVPRQLCTPPSWVTGHVKSDDAKMLLLQFSMAIILDDTLPKELELEWLQLPKEVENWRGPSSPSFHVAHLMRCPADLNFVFWKFVAQGRDAKELEETEAKLFQNPGLASEARRIAERNRQYTEYLKSQGRYVEES
;
A
#
# COMPACT_ATOMS: atom_id res chain seq x y z
N MET A 1 -1.28 17.33 29.66
CA MET A 1 -0.96 15.88 29.71
C MET A 1 0.06 15.51 30.81
N LYS A 2 1.28 16.05 30.86
CA LYS A 2 2.26 15.79 31.95
C LYS A 2 1.75 16.04 33.38
N ALA A 3 0.92 17.07 33.59
CA ALA A 3 0.34 17.38 34.91
C ALA A 3 -0.82 16.44 35.34
N PHE A 4 -1.45 15.73 34.40
CA PHE A 4 -2.48 14.73 34.70
C PHE A 4 -1.82 13.37 35.01
N ILE A 5 -0.79 13.01 34.25
CA ILE A 5 0.03 11.80 34.47
C ILE A 5 0.77 11.88 35.82
N LEU A 6 1.33 13.04 36.19
CA LEU A 6 1.93 13.25 37.52
C LEU A 6 0.89 13.15 38.66
N ARG A 7 -0.38 13.51 38.43
CA ARG A 7 -1.46 13.36 39.42
C ARG A 7 -1.92 11.91 39.56
N THR A 8 -1.95 11.14 38.47
CA THR A 8 -2.34 9.71 38.49
C THR A 8 -1.24 8.84 39.11
N VAL A 9 0.03 9.10 38.79
CA VAL A 9 1.18 8.41 39.41
C VAL A 9 1.36 8.79 40.88
N ALA A 10 1.14 10.06 41.25
CA ALA A 10 1.13 10.48 42.65
C ALA A 10 -0.05 9.88 43.44
N SER A 11 -1.23 9.73 42.84
CA SER A 11 -2.38 9.07 43.47
C SER A 11 -2.14 7.57 43.68
N LEU A 12 -1.44 6.90 42.76
CA LEU A 12 -1.03 5.50 42.90
C LEU A 12 0.04 5.31 43.98
N TRP A 13 1.02 6.20 44.07
CA TRP A 13 2.05 6.18 45.11
C TRP A 13 1.48 6.52 46.49
N LEU A 14 0.51 7.43 46.58
CA LEU A 14 -0.15 7.77 47.84
C LEU A 14 -1.04 6.63 48.35
N ALA A 15 -1.71 5.89 47.45
CA ALA A 15 -2.51 4.71 47.80
C ALA A 15 -1.65 3.53 48.30
N LEU A 16 -0.45 3.35 47.74
CA LEU A 16 0.53 2.35 48.19
C LEU A 16 1.24 2.74 49.51
N ALA A 17 1.40 4.04 49.77
CA ALA A 17 2.01 4.55 51.00
C ALA A 17 1.03 4.63 52.20
N THR A 18 -0.28 4.48 51.99
CA THR A 18 -1.31 4.55 53.06
C THR A 18 -1.74 3.19 53.63
N LEU A 19 -1.05 2.10 53.31
CA LEU A 19 -1.28 0.82 54.01
C LEU A 19 -0.72 0.93 55.45
N PRO A 20 -1.56 0.88 56.50
CA PRO A 20 -1.05 0.98 57.86
C PRO A 20 -0.34 -0.31 58.26
N ALA A 21 0.86 -0.16 58.83
CA ALA A 21 1.47 -1.17 59.68
C ALA A 21 0.55 -1.42 60.89
N THR A 22 0.23 -2.69 61.16
CA THR A 22 -0.58 -3.11 62.32
C THR A 22 0.14 -2.75 63.64
N PRO A 23 -0.59 -2.36 64.71
CA PRO A 23 -1.04 -3.36 65.69
C PRO A 23 -2.33 -3.04 66.51
N GLU A 24 -2.81 -4.09 67.19
CA GLU A 24 -3.53 -4.14 68.48
C GLU A 24 -5.03 -3.79 68.67
N ALA A 25 -5.74 -4.83 69.16
CA ALA A 25 -6.58 -4.90 70.37
C ALA A 25 -8.13 -4.75 70.31
N ALA A 26 -8.76 -5.82 70.85
CA ALA A 26 -9.99 -5.88 71.67
C ALA A 26 -11.37 -5.77 70.98
N ILE A 27 -12.45 -6.51 71.32
CA ILE A 27 -12.80 -7.45 72.39
C ILE A 27 -14.22 -8.03 72.05
N ILE A 28 -14.43 -9.36 72.21
CA ILE A 28 -15.60 -10.11 72.80
C ILE A 28 -17.02 -9.96 72.18
N THR A 29 -17.93 -10.95 71.99
CA THR A 29 -18.02 -12.44 72.06
C THR A 29 -19.41 -12.92 71.51
N ASP A 30 -19.43 -14.02 70.73
CA ASP A 30 -20.27 -15.26 70.73
C ASP A 30 -21.84 -15.31 70.67
N PRO A 31 -22.48 -16.51 70.43
CA PRO A 31 -22.47 -17.47 69.28
C PRO A 31 -23.93 -18.03 69.03
N PRO A 32 -24.23 -19.30 68.59
CA PRO A 32 -23.57 -20.34 67.77
C PRO A 32 -24.38 -20.63 66.45
N THR A 33 -23.94 -21.40 65.44
CA THR A 33 -23.86 -22.89 65.41
C THR A 33 -23.03 -23.40 64.23
N THR A 34 -22.08 -24.29 64.55
CA THR A 34 -21.67 -25.53 63.84
C THR A 34 -21.78 -25.58 62.32
N THR A 35 -20.64 -25.75 61.63
CA THR A 35 -20.25 -27.03 61.01
C THR A 35 -18.76 -26.99 60.64
N THR A 36 -18.03 -27.96 61.19
CA THR A 36 -16.63 -28.26 60.93
C THR A 36 -16.41 -28.70 59.48
N THR A 37 -15.46 -28.09 58.77
CA THR A 37 -14.63 -28.84 57.81
C THR A 37 -13.30 -28.15 57.60
N ALA A 38 -12.26 -28.96 57.65
CA ALA A 38 -10.87 -28.58 57.75
C ALA A 38 -10.40 -27.67 56.60
N THR A 39 -9.70 -26.60 56.97
CA THR A 39 -8.79 -25.84 56.13
C THR A 39 -7.67 -26.75 55.64
N ALA A 40 -7.77 -27.18 54.39
CA ALA A 40 -6.60 -27.56 53.62
C ALA A 40 -6.12 -26.30 52.89
N THR A 41 -5.17 -25.58 53.49
CA THR A 41 -4.31 -24.66 52.74
C THR A 41 -3.56 -25.49 51.70
N VAL A 42 -4.08 -25.50 50.48
CA VAL A 42 -3.38 -26.05 49.31
C VAL A 42 -2.21 -25.12 49.04
N THR A 43 -1.02 -25.48 49.51
CA THR A 43 0.22 -24.90 49.02
C THR A 43 0.37 -25.33 47.56
N ALA A 44 -0.06 -24.47 46.65
CA ALA A 44 0.20 -24.60 45.22
C ALA A 44 1.72 -24.68 45.02
N THR A 45 2.18 -25.64 44.23
CA THR A 45 3.62 -25.70 43.89
C THR A 45 3.97 -24.46 43.04
N ALA A 46 5.22 -23.98 43.04
CA ALA A 46 5.61 -22.80 42.23
C ALA A 46 5.27 -22.93 40.72
N LYS A 47 5.12 -24.17 40.23
CA LYS A 47 4.67 -24.50 38.87
C LYS A 47 3.17 -24.22 38.66
N ASP A 48 2.34 -24.47 39.67
CA ASP A 48 0.91 -24.20 39.66
C ASP A 48 0.64 -22.69 39.82
N GLU A 49 1.42 -22.00 40.65
CA GLU A 49 1.29 -20.54 40.85
C GLU A 49 1.52 -19.76 39.54
N ARG A 50 2.54 -20.12 38.75
CA ARG A 50 2.81 -19.48 37.45
C ARG A 50 1.66 -19.65 36.47
N ILE A 51 1.07 -20.85 36.40
CA ILE A 51 -0.08 -21.13 35.52
C ILE A 51 -1.31 -20.35 35.99
N ASN A 52 -1.49 -20.25 37.31
CA ASN A 52 -2.56 -19.47 37.90
C ASN A 52 -2.39 -17.97 37.62
N LEU A 53 -1.17 -17.42 37.71
CA LEU A 53 -0.88 -16.03 37.33
C LEU A 53 -1.21 -15.75 35.85
N PHE A 54 -0.88 -16.66 34.94
CA PHE A 54 -1.27 -16.55 33.53
C PHE A 54 -2.80 -16.46 33.36
N ASN A 55 -3.54 -17.35 34.04
CA ASN A 55 -5.00 -17.39 33.96
C ASN A 55 -5.66 -16.16 34.60
N LEU A 56 -5.12 -15.68 35.72
CA LEU A 56 -5.58 -14.47 36.40
C LEU A 56 -5.32 -13.22 35.56
N ALA A 57 -4.13 -13.10 34.96
CA ALA A 57 -3.79 -12.02 34.02
C ALA A 57 -4.67 -12.05 32.77
N ALA A 58 -5.03 -13.23 32.25
CA ALA A 58 -6.01 -13.29 31.17
C ALA A 58 -7.41 -12.84 31.63
N ALA A 59 -7.84 -13.22 32.83
CA ALA A 59 -9.16 -12.90 33.36
C ALA A 59 -9.34 -11.40 33.70
N SER A 60 -8.24 -10.69 33.94
CA SER A 60 -8.26 -9.24 34.14
C SER A 60 -8.49 -8.47 32.84
N ILE A 61 -8.21 -9.06 31.67
CA ILE A 61 -8.46 -8.47 30.34
C ILE A 61 -9.92 -8.66 29.96
N GLU A 62 -10.69 -7.58 29.95
CA GLU A 62 -12.12 -7.62 29.64
C GLU A 62 -12.39 -7.82 28.15
N GLU A 63 -11.62 -7.15 27.29
CA GLU A 63 -11.76 -7.21 25.84
C GLU A 63 -11.44 -8.61 25.32
N ARG A 64 -12.48 -9.28 24.82
CA ARG A 64 -12.40 -10.67 24.35
C ARG A 64 -11.37 -10.88 23.23
N PRO A 65 -11.22 -9.99 22.23
CA PRO A 65 -10.19 -10.14 21.20
C PRO A 65 -8.77 -10.08 21.76
N LEU A 66 -8.46 -9.10 22.62
CA LEU A 66 -7.14 -8.96 23.24
C LEU A 66 -6.83 -10.09 24.21
N ARG A 67 -7.82 -10.53 24.99
CA ARG A 67 -7.67 -11.70 25.87
C ARG A 67 -7.39 -12.95 25.05
N ASN A 68 -8.10 -13.16 23.95
CA ASN A 68 -7.87 -14.29 23.05
C ASN A 68 -6.49 -14.22 22.38
N HIS A 69 -6.03 -13.03 22.01
CA HIS A 69 -4.70 -12.83 21.46
C HIS A 69 -3.60 -13.11 22.48
N TYR A 70 -3.75 -12.63 23.73
CA TYR A 70 -2.86 -12.95 24.84
C TYR A 70 -2.79 -14.47 25.12
N TYR A 71 -3.94 -15.15 25.10
CA TYR A 71 -3.98 -16.61 25.18
C TYR A 71 -3.27 -17.26 24.00
N TYR A 72 -3.60 -16.85 22.78
CA TYR A 72 -3.08 -17.41 21.54
C TYR A 72 -1.55 -17.36 21.52
N LEU A 73 -0.93 -16.19 21.71
CA LEU A 73 0.52 -16.02 21.70
C LEU A 73 1.23 -16.92 22.72
N ILE A 74 0.68 -17.01 23.93
CA ILE A 74 1.27 -17.82 24.99
C ILE A 74 1.05 -19.33 24.75
N THR A 75 -0.04 -19.72 24.09
CA THR A 75 -0.34 -21.12 23.75
C THR A 75 0.28 -21.62 22.44
N GLU A 76 0.53 -20.76 21.46
CA GLU A 76 1.11 -21.09 20.16
C GLU A 76 2.63 -21.32 20.26
N ILE A 77 3.32 -20.61 21.17
CA ILE A 77 4.71 -20.89 21.56
C ILE A 77 4.91 -22.36 22.01
N LEU A 78 3.84 -23.08 22.38
CA LEU A 78 3.91 -24.47 22.85
C LEU A 78 3.57 -25.57 21.83
N GLY A 79 3.02 -25.27 20.64
CA GLY A 79 2.78 -26.23 19.53
C GLY A 79 1.93 -27.49 19.85
N PRO A 80 1.55 -28.31 18.84
CA PRO A 80 0.69 -29.48 19.02
C PRO A 80 1.49 -30.75 19.37
N THR A 81 1.94 -30.91 20.62
CA THR A 81 2.31 -32.25 21.14
C THR A 81 1.10 -32.97 21.71
N ARG A 82 0.26 -33.53 20.83
CA ARG A 82 -0.61 -34.67 21.16
C ARG A 82 0.15 -35.94 20.80
N GLY A 83 0.83 -36.55 21.77
CA GLY A 83 1.52 -37.84 21.57
C GLY A 83 2.60 -38.13 22.63
N ASP A 84 2.18 -38.75 23.73
CA ASP A 84 2.91 -39.65 24.65
C ASP A 84 4.33 -39.35 25.20
N THR A 85 4.96 -38.21 24.91
CA THR A 85 6.29 -37.87 25.46
C THR A 85 6.29 -36.74 26.50
N CYS A 86 5.18 -36.04 26.72
CA CYS A 86 5.13 -34.96 27.72
C CYS A 86 4.69 -35.48 29.10
N LYS A 87 5.49 -36.37 29.72
CA LYS A 87 5.26 -36.78 31.11
C LYS A 87 5.76 -35.77 32.15
N ASN A 88 6.33 -34.62 31.76
CA ASN A 88 6.67 -33.52 32.66
C ASN A 88 6.79 -32.12 31.98
N GLY A 89 5.67 -31.54 31.53
CA GLY A 89 5.41 -30.09 31.50
C GLY A 89 6.13 -29.18 30.49
N CYS A 90 5.48 -28.92 29.34
CA CYS A 90 5.68 -27.71 28.55
C CYS A 90 4.72 -26.61 29.03
N TYR A 91 5.24 -25.56 29.67
CA TYR A 91 4.46 -24.39 30.12
C TYR A 91 5.25 -23.10 29.79
N PRO A 92 4.58 -21.98 29.47
CA PRO A 92 5.26 -20.72 29.19
C PRO A 92 6.07 -20.25 30.40
N SER A 93 7.20 -19.59 30.15
CA SER A 93 8.03 -19.01 31.23
C SER A 93 7.29 -17.85 31.90
N LEU A 94 7.60 -17.59 33.18
CA LEU A 94 7.02 -16.46 33.91
C LEU A 94 7.36 -15.12 33.22
N GLU A 95 8.57 -15.01 32.68
CA GLU A 95 9.04 -13.87 31.90
C GLU A 95 8.20 -13.64 30.64
N THR A 96 7.86 -14.72 29.92
CA THR A 96 6.97 -14.64 28.74
C THR A 96 5.59 -14.13 29.15
N ILE A 97 5.02 -14.65 30.23
CA ILE A 97 3.71 -14.21 30.74
C ILE A 97 3.75 -12.72 31.11
N VAL A 98 4.78 -12.27 31.83
CA VAL A 98 4.98 -10.86 32.20
C VAL A 98 5.10 -9.97 30.96
N LYS A 99 5.91 -10.39 29.98
CA LYS A 99 6.17 -9.62 28.75
C LYS A 99 4.89 -9.40 27.95
N GLU A 100 4.15 -10.47 27.68
CA GLU A 100 2.96 -10.37 26.83
C GLU A 100 1.80 -9.65 27.55
N TYR A 101 1.69 -9.79 28.87
CA TYR A 101 0.70 -9.03 29.65
C TYR A 101 1.05 -7.53 29.71
N ALA A 102 2.33 -7.19 29.88
CA ALA A 102 2.79 -5.80 29.81
C ALA A 102 2.53 -5.17 28.43
N ALA A 103 2.67 -5.93 27.34
CA ALA A 103 2.36 -5.47 25.99
C ALA A 103 0.87 -5.14 25.79
N VAL A 104 -0.05 -5.94 26.38
CA VAL A 104 -1.50 -5.63 26.37
C VAL A 104 -1.79 -4.31 27.08
N LEU A 105 -1.21 -4.09 28.26
CA LEU A 105 -1.39 -2.84 29.00
C LEU A 105 -0.83 -1.64 28.22
N GLN A 106 0.33 -1.79 27.59
CA GLN A 106 0.95 -0.74 26.79
C GLN A 106 0.11 -0.36 25.58
N ARG A 107 -0.62 -1.31 24.98
CA ARG A 107 -1.53 -1.04 23.86
C ARG A 107 -2.64 -0.06 24.26
N TRP A 108 -3.29 -0.25 25.40
CA TRP A 108 -4.29 0.69 25.90
C TRP A 108 -3.68 2.05 26.27
N LEU A 109 -2.50 2.07 26.90
CA LEU A 109 -1.81 3.32 27.24
C LEU A 109 -1.42 4.12 25.98
N ASN A 110 -1.01 3.46 24.90
CA ASN A 110 -0.66 4.11 23.64
C ASN A 110 -1.88 4.71 22.92
N SER A 111 -3.06 4.11 23.08
CA SER A 111 -4.32 4.63 22.55
C SER A 111 -5.00 5.66 23.46
N SER A 112 -4.30 6.17 24.50
CA SER A 112 -4.83 7.11 25.50
C SER A 112 -6.02 6.57 26.32
N ASP A 113 -6.15 5.25 26.43
CA ASP A 113 -7.22 4.53 27.13
C ASP A 113 -6.74 4.11 28.55
N ASP A 114 -6.13 5.06 29.29
CA ASP A 114 -5.46 4.84 30.58
C ASP A 114 -6.37 4.15 31.63
N GLU A 115 -7.67 4.45 31.57
CA GLU A 115 -8.67 3.90 32.48
C GLU A 115 -8.80 2.38 32.35
N LYS A 116 -8.67 1.82 31.14
CA LYS A 116 -8.76 0.37 30.90
C LYS A 116 -7.53 -0.35 31.41
N ALA A 117 -6.34 0.18 31.16
CA ALA A 117 -5.09 -0.36 31.69
C ALA A 117 -5.08 -0.36 33.23
N SER A 118 -5.52 0.74 33.83
CA SER A 118 -5.64 0.84 35.29
C SER A 118 -6.67 -0.14 35.86
N LYS A 119 -7.84 -0.31 35.22
CA LYS A 119 -8.86 -1.26 35.65
C LYS A 119 -8.38 -2.71 35.57
N ALA A 120 -7.68 -3.08 34.50
CA ALA A 120 -7.13 -4.43 34.35
C ALA A 120 -6.05 -4.74 35.42
N LEU A 121 -5.15 -3.80 35.69
CA LEU A 121 -4.15 -3.94 36.76
C LEU A 121 -4.79 -4.03 38.14
N LEU A 122 -5.78 -3.17 38.44
CA LEU A 122 -6.52 -3.21 39.71
C LEU A 122 -7.27 -4.53 39.88
N LYS A 123 -7.89 -5.04 38.82
CA LYS A 123 -8.59 -6.33 38.83
C LYS A 123 -7.63 -7.50 39.09
N LEU A 124 -6.43 -7.46 38.52
CA LEU A 124 -5.38 -8.44 38.79
C LEU A 124 -4.82 -8.33 40.22
N ALA A 125 -4.54 -7.12 40.70
CA ALA A 125 -4.05 -6.91 42.06
C ALA A 125 -5.05 -7.37 43.14
N ASN A 126 -6.35 -7.25 42.85
CA ASN A 126 -7.42 -7.69 43.74
C ASN A 126 -7.80 -9.17 43.58
N SER A 127 -7.05 -9.97 42.82
CA SER A 127 -7.36 -11.40 42.62
C SER A 127 -6.83 -12.31 43.74
N LEU A 128 -6.26 -11.75 44.80
CA LEU A 128 -5.80 -12.51 45.95
C LEU A 128 -6.99 -13.25 46.60
N GLY A 129 -6.87 -14.57 46.77
CA GLY A 129 -7.92 -15.41 47.31
C GLY A 129 -8.91 -15.96 46.27
N ASP A 130 -8.63 -15.81 44.97
CA ASP A 130 -9.36 -16.51 43.91
C ASP A 130 -9.30 -18.03 44.13
N LYS A 131 -10.48 -18.65 44.35
CA LYS A 131 -10.60 -20.08 44.66
C LYS A 131 -10.30 -20.98 43.46
N LYS A 132 -10.40 -20.44 42.23
CA LYS A 132 -10.21 -21.17 40.97
C LYS A 132 -8.74 -21.17 40.55
N TYR A 133 -8.02 -20.08 40.80
CA TYR A 133 -6.62 -19.91 40.44
C TYR A 133 -5.81 -19.39 41.65
N PRO A 134 -5.53 -20.23 42.66
CA PRO A 134 -4.86 -19.79 43.88
C PRO A 134 -3.39 -19.40 43.61
N VAL A 135 -2.98 -18.23 44.12
CA VAL A 135 -1.59 -17.73 44.09
C VAL A 135 -1.23 -17.14 45.46
N SER A 136 0.04 -17.25 45.86
CA SER A 136 0.52 -16.53 47.04
C SER A 136 0.59 -15.02 46.80
N GLN A 137 0.42 -14.24 47.88
CA GLN A 137 0.60 -12.78 47.86
C GLN A 137 1.94 -12.39 47.24
N LYS A 138 3.01 -13.05 47.66
CA LYS A 138 4.36 -12.79 47.16
C LYS A 138 4.48 -13.00 45.65
N ALA A 139 3.91 -14.08 45.12
CA ALA A 139 3.96 -14.36 43.68
C ALA A 139 3.16 -13.34 42.85
N LEU A 140 2.02 -12.87 43.37
CA LEU A 140 1.22 -11.83 42.72
C LEU A 140 1.93 -10.47 42.73
N ASP A 141 2.53 -10.09 43.87
CA ASP A 141 3.27 -8.84 44.00
C ASP A 141 4.51 -8.82 43.10
N ASP A 142 5.31 -9.89 43.11
CA ASP A 142 6.50 -10.02 42.26
C ASP A 142 6.10 -9.96 40.77
N PHE A 143 4.97 -10.56 40.39
CA PHE A 143 4.46 -10.50 39.01
C PHE A 143 4.02 -9.09 38.62
N LEU A 144 3.27 -8.39 39.47
CA LEU A 144 2.83 -7.02 39.22
C LEU A 144 4.01 -6.05 39.11
N ILE A 145 5.01 -6.18 39.99
CA ILE A 145 6.24 -5.39 39.93
C ILE A 145 6.95 -5.63 38.60
N ALA A 146 7.16 -6.89 38.20
CA ALA A 146 7.82 -7.21 36.95
C ALA A 146 7.07 -6.67 35.72
N VAL A 147 5.73 -6.70 35.73
CA VAL A 147 4.89 -6.10 34.68
C VAL A 147 5.06 -4.58 34.65
N LEU A 148 5.00 -3.91 35.80
CA LEU A 148 5.13 -2.45 35.89
C LEU A 148 6.53 -1.96 35.50
N GLU A 149 7.58 -2.66 35.92
CA GLU A 149 8.96 -2.39 35.51
C GLU A 149 9.13 -2.56 34.01
N ARG A 150 8.47 -3.56 33.41
CA ARG A 150 8.51 -3.78 31.95
C ARG A 150 7.76 -2.69 31.19
N VAL A 151 6.58 -2.29 31.63
CA VAL A 151 5.80 -1.16 31.06
C VAL A 151 6.63 0.13 31.14
N ARG A 152 7.22 0.42 32.29
CA ARG A 152 8.10 1.59 32.49
C ARG A 152 9.37 1.51 31.65
N GLY A 153 10.02 0.34 31.59
CA GLY A 153 11.23 0.12 30.81
C GLY A 153 11.00 0.26 29.30
N ILE A 154 9.85 -0.18 28.80
CA ILE A 154 9.42 0.05 27.41
C ILE A 154 9.22 1.55 27.13
N GLN A 155 8.65 2.30 28.08
CA GLN A 155 8.54 3.77 27.98
C GLN A 155 9.90 4.49 28.05
N GLU A 156 10.83 4.01 28.88
CA GLU A 156 12.18 4.57 29.00
C GLU A 156 13.09 4.23 27.80
N HIS A 157 12.93 3.05 27.17
CA HIS A 157 13.63 2.70 25.93
C HIS A 157 13.18 3.54 24.73
N ALA A 158 11.92 4.00 24.71
CA ALA A 158 11.44 4.98 23.74
C ALA A 158 12.01 6.41 23.98
N ALA A 159 12.50 6.69 25.20
CA ALA A 159 13.12 7.97 25.54
C ALA A 159 14.65 7.99 25.38
N ALA A 160 15.32 6.84 25.51
CA ALA A 160 16.78 6.72 25.48
C ALA A 160 17.41 6.63 24.07
N ALA A 161 16.61 6.50 23.00
CA ALA A 161 17.11 6.54 21.61
C ALA A 161 17.43 7.95 21.09
N ARG A 162 17.46 8.97 21.96
CA ARG A 162 17.90 10.33 21.62
C ARG A 162 19.21 10.65 22.32
N THR A 163 20.31 10.17 21.74
CA THR A 163 21.65 10.79 21.81
C THR A 163 22.62 9.93 20.98
N GLY A 164 22.53 10.12 19.67
CA GLY A 164 23.54 9.68 18.71
C GLY A 164 23.53 10.71 17.60
N ASP A 165 24.63 11.45 17.48
CA ASP A 165 24.88 12.39 16.39
C ASP A 165 24.97 11.60 15.08
N GLY A 166 23.84 11.50 14.40
CA GLY A 166 23.65 10.89 13.09
C GLY A 166 22.30 11.38 12.59
N GLY A 167 22.29 12.22 11.55
CA GLY A 167 21.06 12.77 11.00
C GLY A 167 20.05 11.67 10.67
N VAL A 168 18.76 11.98 10.80
CA VAL A 168 17.68 11.10 10.30
C VAL A 168 17.97 10.81 8.83
N PRO A 169 18.00 9.53 8.39
CA PRO A 169 18.19 9.22 6.97
C PRO A 169 17.17 9.96 6.11
N ASP A 170 17.60 10.60 5.02
CA ASP A 170 16.72 11.37 4.14
C ASP A 170 15.53 10.54 3.62
N GLU A 171 15.72 9.23 3.44
CA GLU A 171 14.66 8.29 3.04
C GLU A 171 13.52 8.17 4.07
N PHE A 172 13.76 8.50 5.36
CA PHE A 172 12.73 8.52 6.41
C PHE A 172 11.98 9.86 6.47
N LEU A 173 12.53 10.92 5.87
CA LEU A 173 11.89 12.24 5.83
C LEU A 173 10.78 12.33 4.77
N VAL A 174 10.69 11.35 3.87
CA VAL A 174 9.62 11.28 2.87
C VAL A 174 8.26 11.17 3.57
N LEU A 175 7.26 11.86 3.02
CA LEU A 175 5.87 11.77 3.49
C LEU A 175 5.37 10.33 3.35
N THR A 176 4.57 9.86 4.31
CA THR A 176 3.84 8.60 4.13
C THR A 176 2.76 8.78 3.05
N ASP A 177 2.25 7.68 2.50
CA ASP A 177 1.16 7.74 1.51
C ASP A 177 -0.04 8.53 2.03
N ASP A 178 -0.44 8.31 3.29
CA ASP A 178 -1.52 9.04 3.94
C ASP A 178 -1.25 10.55 4.06
N GLU A 179 0.00 10.94 4.32
CA GLU A 179 0.39 12.34 4.39
C GLU A 179 0.45 12.99 3.01
N LEU A 180 0.87 12.24 1.99
CA LEU A 180 0.86 12.68 0.60
C LEU A 180 -0.59 12.91 0.13
N VAL A 181 -1.50 11.99 0.47
CA VAL A 181 -2.93 12.12 0.19
C VAL A 181 -3.50 13.36 0.88
N ARG A 182 -3.24 13.54 2.19
CA ARG A 182 -3.68 14.73 2.94
C ARG A 182 -3.12 16.03 2.37
N ALA A 183 -1.83 16.06 2.03
CA ALA A 183 -1.23 17.24 1.40
C ALA A 183 -1.88 17.54 0.04
N GLY A 184 -2.28 16.50 -0.70
CA GLY A 184 -3.08 16.63 -1.91
C GLY A 184 -4.49 17.17 -1.64
N ASP A 185 -5.18 16.67 -0.60
CA ASP A 185 -6.49 17.17 -0.15
C ASP A 185 -6.40 18.66 0.18
N ASP A 186 -5.47 19.03 1.05
CA ASP A 186 -5.23 20.40 1.50
C ASP A 186 -4.91 21.33 0.31
N PHE A 187 -4.13 20.83 -0.67
CA PHE A 187 -3.84 21.57 -1.89
C PHE A 187 -5.11 21.83 -2.70
N VAL A 188 -5.94 20.82 -2.95
CA VAL A 188 -7.18 20.96 -3.72
C VAL A 188 -8.16 21.88 -3.01
N ASP A 189 -8.34 21.73 -1.70
CA ASP A 189 -9.21 22.58 -0.87
C ASP A 189 -8.77 24.05 -0.85
N SER A 190 -7.48 24.32 -1.10
CA SER A 190 -6.95 25.68 -1.18
C SER A 190 -7.27 26.40 -2.50
N LEU A 191 -7.70 25.67 -3.54
CA LEU A 191 -8.02 26.22 -4.85
C LEU A 191 -9.31 27.05 -4.80
N MET A 192 -9.30 28.20 -5.48
CA MET A 192 -10.42 29.14 -5.47
C MET A 192 -11.23 29.05 -6.78
N PRO A 193 -12.49 28.56 -6.77
CA PRO A 193 -13.32 28.42 -7.96
C PRO A 193 -13.40 29.69 -8.82
N ARG A 194 -13.56 30.86 -8.19
CA ARG A 194 -13.63 32.16 -8.90
C ARG A 194 -12.35 32.48 -9.71
N LYS A 195 -11.19 32.05 -9.22
CA LYS A 195 -9.91 32.29 -9.91
C LYS A 195 -9.74 31.33 -11.09
N ILE A 196 -10.25 30.11 -10.97
CA ILE A 196 -10.28 29.11 -12.03
C ILE A 196 -11.24 29.55 -13.16
N GLU A 197 -12.42 30.07 -12.82
CA GLU A 197 -13.35 30.66 -13.78
C GLU A 197 -12.72 31.87 -14.50
N ALA A 198 -12.03 32.75 -13.76
CA ALA A 198 -11.31 33.88 -14.35
C ALA A 198 -10.19 33.43 -15.30
N LEU A 199 -9.46 32.36 -14.96
CA LEU A 199 -8.45 31.74 -15.82
C LEU A 199 -9.08 31.22 -17.13
N ALA A 200 -10.15 30.43 -17.03
CA ALA A 200 -10.84 29.88 -18.20
C ALA A 200 -11.42 30.98 -19.10
N SER A 201 -12.09 31.98 -18.49
CA SER A 201 -12.62 33.16 -19.19
C SER A 201 -11.54 33.89 -19.97
N ARG A 202 -10.36 34.12 -19.36
CA ARG A 202 -9.24 34.82 -19.99
C ARG A 202 -8.74 34.12 -21.25
N TYR A 203 -8.70 32.78 -21.25
CA TYR A 203 -8.30 31.99 -22.42
C TYR A 203 -9.42 31.80 -23.45
N ASN A 204 -10.69 32.06 -23.09
CA ASN A 204 -11.83 32.06 -24.02
C ASN A 204 -12.31 33.48 -24.39
N GLY A 205 -11.38 34.42 -24.57
CA GLY A 205 -11.71 35.78 -25.04
C GLY A 205 -12.52 36.64 -24.05
N GLY A 206 -12.50 36.31 -22.76
CA GLY A 206 -13.20 37.06 -21.70
C GLY A 206 -14.69 36.71 -21.55
N ARG A 207 -15.16 35.61 -22.14
CA ARG A 207 -16.55 35.16 -22.02
C ARG A 207 -16.92 34.79 -20.59
N THR A 208 -18.18 35.01 -20.22
CA THR A 208 -18.70 34.56 -18.92
C THR A 208 -18.80 33.05 -18.89
N CYS A 209 -18.46 32.49 -17.74
CA CYS A 209 -18.46 31.04 -17.54
C CYS A 209 -18.72 30.72 -16.07
N ARG A 210 -19.05 29.47 -15.81
CA ARG A 210 -19.22 28.93 -14.46
C ARG A 210 -18.70 27.51 -14.37
N ILE A 211 -18.17 27.15 -13.21
CA ILE A 211 -17.89 25.75 -12.90
C ILE A 211 -19.22 25.01 -12.72
N VAL A 212 -19.36 23.88 -13.43
CA VAL A 212 -20.56 23.01 -13.40
C VAL A 212 -20.29 21.64 -12.81
N GLY A 213 -19.03 21.34 -12.53
CA GLY A 213 -18.61 20.10 -11.89
C GLY A 213 -17.14 20.15 -11.54
N GLU A 214 -16.73 19.26 -10.65
CA GLU A 214 -15.35 19.10 -10.21
C GLU A 214 -15.07 17.60 -10.07
N ASP A 215 -13.85 17.19 -10.36
CA ASP A 215 -13.38 15.82 -10.16
C ASP A 215 -11.93 15.84 -9.67
N ARG A 216 -11.55 14.84 -8.88
CA ARG A 216 -10.23 14.76 -8.22
C ARG A 216 -9.63 13.39 -8.42
N GLY A 217 -8.58 13.34 -9.25
CA GLY A 217 -7.75 12.15 -9.45
C GLY A 217 -6.57 12.10 -8.48
N SER A 218 -5.65 11.15 -8.72
CA SER A 218 -4.43 10.99 -7.92
C SER A 218 -3.44 12.13 -8.13
N TYR A 219 -3.37 12.68 -9.34
CA TYR A 219 -2.35 13.67 -9.75
C TYR A 219 -2.92 15.00 -10.19
N ASN A 220 -4.23 15.10 -10.39
CA ASN A 220 -4.86 16.29 -10.96
C ASN A 220 -6.23 16.55 -10.34
N ALA A 221 -6.55 17.82 -10.11
CA ALA A 221 -7.90 18.31 -9.89
C ALA A 221 -8.46 18.90 -11.19
N CYS A 222 -9.67 18.50 -11.57
CA CYS A 222 -10.32 18.87 -12.81
C CYS A 222 -11.59 19.68 -12.52
N PHE A 223 -11.71 20.85 -13.14
CA PHE A 223 -12.86 21.74 -13.01
C PHE A 223 -13.54 21.86 -14.38
N PHE A 224 -14.81 21.48 -14.45
CA PHE A 224 -15.59 21.53 -15.68
C PHE A 224 -16.25 22.90 -15.80
N VAL A 225 -15.84 23.69 -16.78
CA VAL A 225 -16.24 25.09 -16.95
C VAL A 225 -17.14 25.22 -18.17
N LYS A 226 -18.38 25.69 -17.97
CA LYS A 226 -19.36 25.91 -19.03
C LYS A 226 -19.50 27.39 -19.36
N PHE A 227 -19.43 27.72 -20.65
CA PHE A 227 -19.60 29.07 -21.17
C PHE A 227 -21.06 29.35 -21.56
N ASP A 228 -21.51 30.58 -21.34
CA ASP A 228 -22.94 30.91 -21.44
C ASP A 228 -23.50 30.93 -22.87
N ASP A 229 -22.72 31.33 -23.89
CA ASP A 229 -23.31 31.64 -25.20
C ASP A 229 -23.46 30.45 -26.16
N ASP A 230 -22.68 29.35 -26.00
CA ASP A 230 -22.65 28.26 -27.01
C ASP A 230 -22.73 26.83 -26.44
N ASN A 231 -23.06 26.68 -25.14
CA ASN A 231 -23.05 25.38 -24.45
C ASN A 231 -21.69 24.65 -24.50
N GLU A 232 -20.62 25.38 -24.84
CA GLU A 232 -19.24 24.92 -24.83
C GLU A 232 -18.78 24.63 -23.40
N THR A 233 -18.08 23.52 -23.21
CA THR A 233 -17.53 23.12 -21.92
C THR A 233 -16.05 22.82 -22.08
N TRP A 234 -15.23 23.42 -21.21
CA TRP A 234 -13.80 23.13 -21.10
C TRP A 234 -13.51 22.45 -19.77
N VAL A 235 -12.36 21.78 -19.69
CA VAL A 235 -11.82 21.24 -18.44
C VAL A 235 -10.58 22.05 -18.09
N VAL A 236 -10.58 22.67 -16.91
CA VAL A 236 -9.38 23.25 -16.30
C VAL A 236 -8.79 22.21 -15.37
N ARG A 237 -7.64 21.66 -15.74
CA ARG A 237 -6.88 20.67 -15.00
C ARG A 237 -5.74 21.35 -14.26
N ILE A 238 -5.64 21.10 -12.96
CA ILE A 238 -4.62 21.66 -12.06
C ILE A 238 -3.85 20.49 -11.46
N PRO A 239 -2.54 20.35 -11.72
CA PRO A 239 -1.73 19.31 -11.10
C PRO A 239 -1.72 19.44 -9.57
N ILE A 240 -1.91 18.33 -8.88
CA ILE A 240 -1.79 18.22 -7.43
C ILE A 240 -0.29 18.15 -7.12
N GLU A 241 0.33 19.32 -6.98
CA GLU A 241 1.78 19.47 -6.88
C GLU A 241 2.44 18.59 -5.79
N PRO A 242 1.84 18.41 -4.58
CA PRO A 242 2.42 17.53 -3.57
C PRO A 242 2.57 16.07 -4.02
N ALA A 243 1.67 15.58 -4.89
CA ALA A 243 1.66 14.22 -5.41
C ALA A 243 2.65 13.99 -6.58
N LEU A 244 3.33 15.04 -7.04
CA LEU A 244 4.18 15.00 -8.22
C LEU A 244 5.65 15.34 -7.90
N HIS A 245 6.58 14.54 -8.41
CA HIS A 245 8.02 14.81 -8.30
C HIS A 245 8.48 15.90 -9.28
N ASN A 246 7.98 15.83 -10.52
CA ASN A 246 8.31 16.77 -11.61
C ASN A 246 7.01 17.28 -12.28
N PRO A 247 6.20 18.10 -11.57
CA PRO A 247 4.83 18.41 -11.97
C PRO A 247 4.74 19.14 -13.32
N TRP A 248 5.69 20.03 -13.62
CA TRP A 248 5.70 20.76 -14.89
C TRP A 248 5.96 19.82 -16.07
N GLN A 249 6.96 18.94 -15.96
CA GLN A 249 7.30 17.99 -17.00
C GLN A 249 6.19 16.94 -17.17
N ALA A 250 5.54 16.52 -16.07
CA ALA A 250 4.38 15.63 -16.11
C ALA A 250 3.23 16.28 -16.89
N LEU A 251 2.90 17.55 -16.62
CA LEU A 251 1.89 18.30 -17.36
C LEU A 251 2.24 18.44 -18.85
N LEU A 252 3.50 18.72 -19.19
CA LEU A 252 3.94 18.83 -20.58
C LEU A 252 3.96 17.49 -21.32
N SER A 253 4.02 16.36 -20.60
CA SER A 253 3.96 15.03 -21.22
C SER A 253 2.56 14.67 -21.72
N GLU A 254 1.53 15.44 -21.35
CA GLU A 254 0.20 15.28 -21.89
C GLU A 254 0.18 15.63 -23.39
N THR A 255 -0.49 14.78 -24.17
CA THR A 255 -0.51 14.86 -25.63
C THR A 255 -1.93 15.10 -26.11
N SER A 256 -2.08 15.78 -27.25
CA SER A 256 -3.37 15.95 -27.93
C SER A 256 -3.74 14.76 -28.83
N ILE A 257 -3.00 13.66 -28.78
CA ILE A 257 -3.20 12.47 -29.60
C ILE A 257 -4.19 11.53 -28.90
N PRO A 258 -5.27 11.10 -29.57
CA PRO A 258 -6.38 11.92 -30.03
C PRO A 258 -7.46 12.03 -28.94
N VAL A 259 -8.03 13.23 -28.74
CA VAL A 259 -9.48 13.52 -28.58
C VAL A 259 -9.69 14.87 -27.86
N ALA A 260 -8.85 15.26 -26.89
CA ALA A 260 -8.98 16.57 -26.23
C ALA A 260 -8.01 17.61 -26.85
N LYS A 261 -8.57 18.67 -27.45
CA LYS A 261 -7.77 19.82 -27.87
C LYS A 261 -7.26 20.57 -26.63
N ILE A 262 -5.98 20.92 -26.64
CA ILE A 262 -5.39 21.79 -25.62
C ILE A 262 -5.61 23.25 -26.05
N HIS A 263 -6.28 24.04 -25.20
CA HIS A 263 -6.49 25.48 -25.41
C HIS A 263 -5.38 26.32 -24.81
N ALA A 264 -4.91 25.93 -23.63
CA ALA A 264 -3.87 26.65 -22.91
C ALA A 264 -3.18 25.74 -21.89
N TYR A 265 -1.94 26.07 -21.56
CA TYR A 265 -1.25 25.51 -20.39
C TYR A 265 -0.27 26.54 -19.86
N GLY A 266 0.09 26.43 -18.59
CA GLY A 266 0.99 27.39 -17.98
C GLY A 266 1.35 27.07 -16.54
N ARG A 267 2.23 27.91 -16.01
CA ARG A 267 2.65 27.93 -14.61
C ARG A 267 2.74 29.37 -14.16
N GLY A 268 2.61 29.61 -12.85
CA GLY A 268 2.65 30.97 -12.32
C GLY A 268 1.25 31.59 -12.09
N GLU A 269 0.17 30.80 -12.19
CA GLU A 269 -1.18 31.32 -11.95
C GLU A 269 -1.50 31.30 -10.45
N GLN A 270 -1.98 32.42 -9.90
CA GLN A 270 -2.38 32.46 -8.48
C GLN A 270 -3.79 31.87 -8.31
N LEU A 271 -3.92 30.56 -8.16
CA LEU A 271 -5.22 29.89 -8.07
C LEU A 271 -5.73 29.70 -6.63
N THR A 272 -4.91 29.98 -5.63
CA THR A 272 -5.28 29.90 -4.20
C THR A 272 -5.43 31.29 -3.57
N ALA A 273 -5.89 31.36 -2.32
CA ALA A 273 -5.93 32.61 -1.56
C ALA A 273 -4.53 33.14 -1.19
N ASN A 274 -3.50 32.27 -1.20
CA ASN A 274 -2.15 32.64 -0.83
C ASN A 274 -1.45 33.35 -2.00
N PRO A 275 -1.11 34.65 -1.89
CA PRO A 275 -0.47 35.39 -2.97
C PRO A 275 1.00 34.98 -3.20
N ALA A 276 1.61 34.24 -2.28
CA ALA A 276 3.00 33.81 -2.37
C ALA A 276 3.17 32.51 -3.17
N THR A 277 2.10 31.80 -3.49
CA THR A 277 2.15 30.57 -4.28
C THR A 277 1.46 30.74 -5.61
N THR A 278 1.92 29.98 -6.60
CA THR A 278 1.35 29.95 -7.94
C THR A 278 1.30 28.52 -8.42
N GLN A 279 0.24 28.18 -9.13
CA GLN A 279 -0.09 26.84 -9.57
C GLN A 279 0.12 26.70 -11.08
N MET A 280 0.31 25.44 -11.48
CA MET A 280 0.24 25.02 -12.87
C MET A 280 -1.20 24.76 -13.32
N PHE A 281 -1.45 24.87 -14.62
CA PHE A 281 -2.75 24.58 -15.18
C PHE A 281 -2.65 24.09 -16.62
N LEU A 282 -3.67 23.35 -17.04
CA LEU A 282 -3.91 22.88 -18.39
C LEU A 282 -5.40 23.06 -18.70
N VAL A 283 -5.73 23.64 -19.85
CA VAL A 283 -7.11 23.89 -20.30
C VAL A 283 -7.37 23.08 -21.55
N LEU A 284 -8.42 22.26 -21.50
CA LEU A 284 -8.75 21.24 -22.48
C LEU A 284 -10.19 21.38 -22.96
N ASP A 285 -10.51 20.85 -24.14
CA ASP A 285 -11.89 20.50 -24.47
C ASP A 285 -12.46 19.46 -23.49
N TYR A 286 -13.73 19.62 -23.11
CA TYR A 286 -14.48 18.56 -22.46
C TYR A 286 -14.93 17.53 -23.50
N ILE A 287 -14.68 16.25 -23.24
CA ILE A 287 -15.13 15.14 -24.08
C ILE A 287 -16.52 14.70 -23.59
N PRO A 288 -17.60 14.89 -24.38
CA PRO A 288 -18.94 14.51 -23.95
C PRO A 288 -19.09 13.00 -23.85
N GLY A 289 -19.48 12.51 -22.68
CA GLY A 289 -19.76 11.10 -22.45
C GLY A 289 -19.67 10.74 -20.98
N THR A 290 -19.52 9.45 -20.71
CA THR A 290 -19.33 8.92 -19.36
C THR A 290 -18.09 8.04 -19.32
N PRO A 291 -17.27 8.11 -18.27
CA PRO A 291 -16.20 7.15 -18.05
C PRO A 291 -16.73 5.71 -18.08
N LEU A 292 -16.04 4.83 -18.78
CA LEU A 292 -16.35 3.42 -18.80
C LEU A 292 -16.09 2.84 -17.41
N THR A 293 -17.04 2.08 -16.88
CA THR A 293 -16.85 1.36 -15.62
C THR A 293 -16.67 -0.12 -15.90
N ARG A 294 -15.92 -0.80 -15.04
CA ARG A 294 -15.76 -2.26 -15.14
C ARG A 294 -17.11 -2.97 -15.08
N GLU A 295 -18.00 -2.54 -14.19
CA GLU A 295 -19.36 -3.05 -14.08
C GLU A 295 -20.15 -2.89 -15.39
N LYS A 296 -20.04 -1.73 -16.05
CA LYS A 296 -20.68 -1.49 -17.36
C LYS A 296 -20.13 -2.44 -18.41
N VAL A 297 -18.81 -2.65 -18.47
CA VAL A 297 -18.21 -3.65 -19.39
C VAL A 297 -18.82 -5.02 -19.14
N LEU A 298 -18.85 -5.48 -17.89
CA LEU A 298 -19.28 -6.84 -17.54
C LEU A 298 -20.78 -7.08 -17.78
N ARG A 299 -21.63 -6.08 -17.53
CA ARG A 299 -23.10 -6.21 -17.63
C ARG A 299 -23.65 -5.92 -19.02
N THR A 300 -22.86 -5.32 -19.89
CA THR A 300 -23.29 -4.98 -21.24
C THR A 300 -23.48 -6.24 -22.10
N ASP A 301 -24.48 -6.20 -22.98
CA ASP A 301 -24.74 -7.28 -23.94
C ASP A 301 -23.48 -7.67 -24.72
N THR A 302 -23.36 -8.96 -25.05
CA THR A 302 -22.18 -9.51 -25.74
C THR A 302 -21.86 -8.77 -27.04
N ARG A 303 -22.86 -8.38 -27.84
CA ARG A 303 -22.63 -7.66 -29.10
C ARG A 303 -22.05 -6.28 -28.87
N VAL A 304 -22.60 -5.54 -27.92
CA VAL A 304 -22.15 -4.17 -27.59
C VAL A 304 -20.75 -4.21 -27.00
N ARG A 305 -20.46 -5.19 -26.13
CA ARG A 305 -19.14 -5.41 -25.57
C ARG A 305 -18.10 -5.80 -26.61
N THR A 306 -18.43 -6.67 -27.55
CA THR A 306 -17.52 -7.00 -28.67
C THR A 306 -17.21 -5.75 -29.50
N ASN A 307 -18.22 -4.92 -29.80
CA ASN A 307 -18.01 -3.66 -30.51
C ASN A 307 -17.08 -2.70 -29.73
N LEU A 308 -17.28 -2.56 -28.42
CA LEU A 308 -16.42 -1.77 -27.54
C LEU A 308 -14.96 -2.26 -27.58
N LEU A 309 -14.74 -3.58 -27.48
CA LEU A 309 -13.40 -4.17 -27.52
C LEU A 309 -12.74 -4.02 -28.89
N ARG A 310 -13.49 -4.10 -29.99
CA ARG A 310 -12.97 -3.81 -31.34
C ARG A 310 -12.55 -2.35 -31.50
N GLN A 311 -13.35 -1.40 -31.00
CA GLN A 311 -12.96 0.02 -31.00
C GLN A 311 -11.66 0.22 -30.20
N LEU A 312 -11.57 -0.39 -29.01
CA LEU A 312 -10.35 -0.35 -28.20
C LEU A 312 -9.13 -0.91 -28.96
N LEU A 313 -9.28 -2.02 -29.69
CA LEU A 313 -8.22 -2.57 -30.53
C LEU A 313 -7.76 -1.60 -31.61
N GLY A 314 -8.71 -0.90 -32.27
CA GLY A 314 -8.40 0.15 -33.24
C GLY A 314 -7.53 1.24 -32.63
N TYR A 315 -7.92 1.80 -31.48
CA TYR A 315 -7.12 2.82 -30.78
C TYR A 315 -5.75 2.30 -30.35
N LEU A 316 -5.67 1.08 -29.82
CA LEU A 316 -4.39 0.47 -29.44
C LEU A 316 -3.47 0.30 -30.66
N ALA A 317 -4.01 -0.09 -31.82
CA ALA A 317 -3.26 -0.23 -33.06
C ALA A 317 -2.76 1.13 -33.59
N GLU A 318 -3.59 2.18 -33.52
CA GLU A 318 -3.19 3.54 -33.88
C GLU A 318 -2.05 4.05 -32.99
N ILE A 319 -2.19 3.95 -31.66
CA ILE A 319 -1.15 4.36 -30.70
C ILE A 319 0.16 3.60 -30.96
N ARG A 320 0.05 2.28 -31.16
CA ARG A 320 1.18 1.39 -31.42
C ARG A 320 1.91 1.67 -32.74
N SER A 321 1.25 2.32 -33.70
CA SER A 321 1.85 2.72 -34.98
C SER A 321 2.79 3.92 -34.86
N ILE A 322 2.73 4.66 -33.75
CA ILE A 322 3.57 5.83 -33.50
C ILE A 322 4.94 5.37 -32.99
N GLU A 323 5.92 5.36 -33.89
CA GLU A 323 7.30 4.99 -33.61
C GLU A 323 8.19 6.23 -33.41
N LEU A 324 9.07 6.17 -32.41
CA LEU A 324 9.95 7.27 -32.02
C LEU A 324 11.39 6.76 -31.80
N PRO A 325 12.40 7.63 -32.00
CA PRO A 325 13.80 7.21 -32.04
C PRO A 325 14.40 6.85 -30.67
N ALA A 326 13.65 7.03 -29.58
CA ALA A 326 14.10 6.80 -28.21
C ALA A 326 12.92 6.47 -27.30
N ILE A 327 13.24 5.85 -26.16
CA ILE A 327 12.36 5.65 -25.00
C ILE A 327 12.42 6.90 -24.10
N GLY A 328 11.27 7.51 -23.85
CA GLY A 328 11.12 8.67 -22.97
C GLY A 328 9.74 9.30 -23.10
N SER A 329 9.49 10.36 -22.34
CA SER A 329 8.22 11.08 -22.41
C SER A 329 8.21 12.07 -23.56
N LEU A 330 7.03 12.27 -24.15
CA LEU A 330 6.84 13.28 -25.17
C LEU A 330 7.04 14.68 -24.59
N LYS A 331 7.62 15.56 -25.40
CA LYS A 331 7.76 16.98 -25.10
C LYS A 331 6.95 17.79 -26.12
N PRO A 332 6.27 18.86 -25.69
CA PRO A 332 5.66 19.81 -26.59
C PRO A 332 6.74 20.41 -27.48
N THR A 333 6.44 20.52 -28.77
CA THR A 333 7.32 21.13 -29.77
C THR A 333 6.47 22.06 -30.62
N ASP A 334 7.06 23.17 -31.07
CA ASP A 334 6.40 24.12 -31.98
C ASP A 334 6.01 23.46 -33.31
N ASP A 335 6.68 22.35 -33.66
CA ASP A 335 6.36 21.50 -34.80
C ASP A 335 5.70 20.20 -34.33
N ALA A 336 4.37 20.17 -34.37
CA ALA A 336 3.57 18.99 -34.04
C ALA A 336 3.83 17.79 -34.98
N SER A 337 4.44 18.00 -36.14
CA SER A 337 4.79 16.91 -37.08
C SER A 337 6.07 16.17 -36.67
N ARG A 338 6.83 16.68 -35.70
CA ARG A 338 8.11 16.12 -35.25
C ARG A 338 8.18 16.06 -33.72
N PRO A 339 7.41 15.17 -33.08
CA PRO A 339 7.47 14.99 -31.63
C PRO A 339 8.90 14.73 -31.15
N THR A 340 9.29 15.41 -30.06
CA THR A 340 10.60 15.21 -29.43
C THR A 340 10.45 14.36 -28.18
N VAL A 341 11.42 13.47 -27.96
CA VAL A 341 11.44 12.56 -26.81
C VAL A 341 12.41 13.09 -25.76
N GLY A 342 11.89 13.35 -24.57
CA GLY A 342 12.60 13.84 -23.41
C GLY A 342 13.12 12.75 -22.48
N ALA A 343 13.44 13.17 -21.25
CA ALA A 343 13.64 12.27 -20.12
C ALA A 343 12.36 11.44 -19.89
N LEU A 344 12.53 10.24 -19.36
CA LEU A 344 11.40 9.35 -19.11
C LEU A 344 10.70 9.76 -17.80
N LEU A 345 9.39 9.92 -17.87
CA LEU A 345 8.51 10.10 -16.71
C LEU A 345 7.54 8.92 -16.69
N THR A 346 7.50 8.19 -15.58
CA THR A 346 6.50 7.16 -15.32
C THR A 346 5.88 7.37 -13.96
N GLN A 347 4.73 6.75 -13.73
CA GLN A 347 4.12 6.71 -12.40
C GLN A 347 5.10 6.15 -11.36
N SER A 348 5.73 5.01 -11.67
CA SER A 348 6.72 4.37 -10.79
C SER A 348 7.93 5.27 -10.48
N SER A 349 8.39 6.08 -11.45
CA SER A 349 9.49 7.02 -11.21
C SER A 349 9.06 8.24 -10.40
N ASN A 350 7.81 8.68 -10.55
CA ASN A 350 7.19 9.72 -9.74
C ASN A 350 7.09 9.30 -8.27
N ASP A 351 6.55 8.10 -8.04
CA ASP A 351 6.32 7.56 -6.70
C ASP A 351 7.67 7.30 -5.99
N ALA A 352 8.67 6.82 -6.73
CA ALA A 352 10.04 6.68 -6.23
C ALA A 352 10.84 8.00 -6.16
N ARG A 353 10.24 9.14 -6.55
CA ARG A 353 10.88 10.47 -6.65
C ARG A 353 12.26 10.41 -7.32
N ARG A 354 12.32 9.75 -8.48
CA ARG A 354 13.55 9.47 -9.22
C ARG A 354 13.47 9.96 -10.65
N ASP A 355 14.49 10.72 -11.05
CA ASP A 355 14.69 11.09 -12.44
C ASP A 355 15.21 9.91 -13.25
N LEU A 356 14.62 9.69 -14.43
CA LEU A 356 15.07 8.69 -15.39
C LEU A 356 15.57 9.36 -16.66
N PRO A 357 16.68 8.87 -17.25
CA PRO A 357 17.17 9.42 -18.50
C PRO A 357 16.26 9.04 -19.66
N ARG A 358 16.57 9.62 -20.82
CA ARG A 358 16.10 9.10 -22.12
C ARG A 358 16.93 7.88 -22.49
N PHE A 359 16.32 6.84 -23.04
CA PHE A 359 17.04 5.63 -23.47
C PHE A 359 16.97 5.44 -24.99
N VAL A 360 18.05 4.92 -25.56
CA VAL A 360 18.12 4.48 -26.98
C VAL A 360 18.40 2.98 -27.09
N SER A 361 18.47 2.29 -25.96
CA SER A 361 18.64 0.85 -25.83
C SER A 361 17.50 0.32 -24.93
N ALA A 362 16.73 -0.63 -25.44
CA ALA A 362 15.66 -1.29 -24.72
C ALA A 362 16.21 -2.07 -23.53
N LYS A 363 17.38 -2.70 -23.64
CA LYS A 363 18.04 -3.40 -22.55
C LYS A 363 18.44 -2.46 -21.42
N ALA A 364 19.08 -1.33 -21.74
CA ALA A 364 19.43 -0.32 -20.74
C ALA A 364 18.17 0.23 -20.02
N TYR A 365 17.08 0.40 -20.78
CA TYR A 365 15.78 0.72 -20.21
C TYR A 365 15.27 -0.39 -19.28
N MET A 366 15.31 -1.67 -19.70
CA MET A 366 14.85 -2.79 -18.87
C MET A 366 15.63 -2.93 -17.56
N ASP A 367 16.95 -2.79 -17.60
CA ASP A 367 17.79 -2.80 -16.40
C ASP A 367 17.38 -1.65 -15.46
N SER A 368 17.23 -0.43 -16.00
CA SER A 368 16.79 0.72 -15.21
C SER A 368 15.37 0.55 -14.63
N GLN A 369 14.45 -0.11 -15.34
CA GLN A 369 13.09 -0.36 -14.86
C GLN A 369 13.07 -1.43 -13.78
N PHE A 370 13.86 -2.50 -13.93
CA PHE A 370 14.01 -3.51 -12.90
C PHE A 370 14.60 -2.93 -11.61
N ASP A 371 15.64 -2.10 -11.73
CA ASP A 371 16.25 -1.42 -10.59
C ASP A 371 15.26 -0.48 -9.88
N LEU A 372 14.47 0.28 -10.65
CA LEU A 372 13.44 1.17 -10.12
C LEU A 372 12.37 0.38 -9.34
N ILE A 373 11.82 -0.68 -9.95
CA ILE A 373 10.77 -1.52 -9.34
C ILE A 373 11.30 -2.21 -8.10
N SER A 374 12.51 -2.76 -8.15
CA SER A 374 13.14 -3.42 -7.01
C SER A 374 13.38 -2.44 -5.87
N SER A 375 13.85 -1.22 -6.18
CA SER A 375 14.06 -0.16 -5.18
C SER A 375 12.74 0.30 -4.55
N TYR A 376 11.68 0.44 -5.36
CA TYR A 376 10.34 0.78 -4.88
C TYR A 376 9.79 -0.30 -3.93
N LEU A 377 9.85 -1.56 -4.35
CA LEU A 377 9.33 -2.68 -3.56
C LEU A 377 10.13 -2.92 -2.28
N LEU A 378 11.43 -2.62 -2.30
CA LEU A 378 12.29 -2.71 -1.12
C LEU A 378 12.48 -1.34 -0.46
N ALA A 379 11.58 -0.36 -0.66
CA ALA A 379 11.63 0.90 0.09
C ALA A 379 11.38 0.65 1.60
N PRO A 380 11.79 1.57 2.50
CA PRO A 380 11.48 1.45 3.92
C PRO A 380 9.98 1.24 4.15
N ARG A 381 9.62 0.12 4.77
CA ARG A 381 8.23 -0.24 5.09
C ARG A 381 8.08 -0.46 6.58
N ARG A 382 6.96 0.00 7.13
CA ARG A 382 6.61 -0.26 8.53
C ARG A 382 6.27 -1.74 8.70
N ASP A 383 6.64 -2.28 9.85
CA ASP A 383 6.22 -3.60 10.34
C ASP A 383 6.47 -4.73 9.35
N HIS A 384 7.57 -4.65 8.60
CA HIS A 384 7.92 -5.59 7.54
C HIS A 384 9.20 -6.36 7.91
N PRO A 385 9.05 -7.51 8.61
CA PRO A 385 10.16 -8.30 9.17
C PRO A 385 10.99 -9.04 8.11
N GLU A 386 12.09 -9.69 8.55
CA GLU A 386 13.06 -10.34 7.66
C GLU A 386 12.45 -11.43 6.78
N ASP A 387 11.53 -12.23 7.28
CA ASP A 387 10.85 -13.27 6.51
C ASP A 387 10.02 -12.69 5.36
N GLU A 388 9.29 -11.60 5.59
CA GLU A 388 8.58 -10.91 4.50
C GLU A 388 9.54 -10.23 3.52
N VAL A 389 10.63 -9.62 4.00
CA VAL A 389 11.68 -9.06 3.13
C VAL A 389 12.29 -10.14 2.23
N ARG A 390 12.57 -11.31 2.80
CA ARG A 390 13.14 -12.44 2.06
C ARG A 390 12.18 -12.94 0.99
N TYR A 391 10.90 -13.04 1.32
CA TYR A 391 9.86 -13.39 0.37
C TYR A 391 9.79 -12.38 -0.80
N ASP A 392 9.80 -11.08 -0.51
CA ASP A 392 9.78 -10.04 -1.54
C ASP A 392 11.02 -10.10 -2.43
N MET A 393 12.21 -10.21 -1.84
CA MET A 393 13.46 -10.40 -2.59
C MET A 393 13.45 -11.68 -3.45
N PHE A 394 12.83 -12.76 -2.97
CA PHE A 394 12.65 -13.98 -3.73
C PHE A 394 11.73 -13.79 -4.94
N CYS A 395 10.58 -13.13 -4.75
CA CYS A 395 9.68 -12.80 -5.86
C CYS A 395 10.36 -11.87 -6.88
N ILE A 396 11.08 -10.83 -6.43
CA ILE A 396 11.84 -9.91 -7.29
C ILE A 396 12.90 -10.67 -8.10
N SER A 397 13.71 -11.49 -7.41
CA SER A 397 14.78 -12.27 -8.05
C SER A 397 14.23 -13.25 -9.08
N SER A 398 13.06 -13.84 -8.81
CA SER A 398 12.40 -14.75 -9.73
C SER A 398 11.88 -14.08 -11.00
N MET A 399 11.68 -12.74 -10.98
CA MET A 399 11.28 -11.97 -12.15
C MET A 399 12.47 -11.51 -13.01
N LYS A 400 13.69 -11.46 -12.47
CA LYS A 400 14.87 -10.86 -13.15
C LYS A 400 15.14 -11.48 -14.52
N SER A 401 15.12 -12.81 -14.63
CA SER A 401 15.37 -13.49 -15.91
C SER A 401 14.39 -13.10 -17.00
N TYR A 402 13.15 -12.76 -16.66
CA TYR A 402 12.15 -12.31 -17.63
C TYR A 402 12.41 -10.87 -18.08
N PHE A 403 12.84 -9.98 -17.18
CA PHE A 403 13.31 -8.63 -17.56
C PHE A 403 14.52 -8.70 -18.50
N ASP A 404 15.43 -9.66 -18.28
CA ASP A 404 16.65 -9.81 -19.09
C ASP A 404 16.41 -10.38 -20.49
N THR A 405 15.29 -11.10 -20.69
CA THR A 405 15.04 -11.90 -21.91
C THR A 405 13.82 -11.47 -22.70
N VAL A 406 12.95 -10.62 -22.14
CA VAL A 406 11.73 -10.15 -22.84
C VAL A 406 12.05 -9.30 -24.07
N ILE A 407 13.21 -8.63 -24.08
CA ILE A 407 13.70 -7.87 -25.22
C ILE A 407 14.48 -8.79 -26.14
N GLN A 408 14.08 -8.82 -27.40
CA GLN A 408 14.81 -9.49 -28.47
C GLN A 408 16.06 -8.67 -28.78
N PRO A 409 17.27 -9.27 -28.79
CA PRO A 409 18.52 -8.53 -28.99
C PRO A 409 18.54 -7.66 -30.26
N GLU A 410 17.93 -8.14 -31.34
CA GLU A 410 17.81 -7.42 -32.62
C GLU A 410 16.92 -6.17 -32.55
N LEU A 411 16.12 -6.02 -31.49
CA LEU A 411 15.23 -4.88 -31.25
C LEU A 411 15.74 -3.97 -30.12
N ASP A 412 16.98 -4.15 -29.68
CA ASP A 412 17.53 -3.33 -28.60
C ASP A 412 17.53 -1.84 -28.96
N SER A 413 17.84 -1.51 -30.21
CA SER A 413 17.81 -0.12 -30.71
C SER A 413 16.42 0.33 -31.23
N GLY A 414 15.37 -0.45 -30.96
CA GLY A 414 14.00 -0.15 -31.38
C GLY A 414 13.43 -1.14 -32.42
N PRO A 415 12.23 -0.86 -32.96
CA PRO A 415 11.47 0.38 -32.81
C PRO A 415 10.93 0.58 -31.38
N PHE A 416 10.85 1.84 -30.96
CA PHE A 416 10.18 2.25 -29.72
C PHE A 416 8.85 2.89 -30.05
N VAL A 417 7.80 2.49 -29.36
CA VAL A 417 6.41 2.80 -29.72
C VAL A 417 5.73 3.55 -28.61
N LEU A 418 4.83 4.46 -28.94
CA LEU A 418 4.04 5.18 -27.94
C LEU A 418 3.17 4.20 -27.14
N SER A 419 3.05 4.41 -25.83
CA SER A 419 2.16 3.62 -24.97
C SER A 419 1.45 4.52 -23.98
N HIS A 420 0.14 4.28 -23.83
CA HIS A 420 -0.66 4.92 -22.78
C HIS A 420 -0.35 4.23 -21.43
N PRO A 421 0.03 4.98 -20.38
CA PRO A 421 0.51 4.39 -19.14
C PRO A 421 -0.61 3.76 -18.30
N ASP A 422 -1.80 4.37 -18.31
CA ASP A 422 -2.94 3.92 -17.49
C ASP A 422 -4.25 3.84 -18.28
N LEU A 423 -4.34 2.91 -19.25
CA LEU A 423 -5.55 2.72 -20.07
C LEU A 423 -6.62 1.87 -19.37
N ARG A 424 -6.93 2.22 -18.12
CA ARG A 424 -8.00 1.64 -17.31
C ARG A 424 -9.39 2.12 -17.78
N PRO A 425 -10.49 1.42 -17.44
CA PRO A 425 -11.83 1.78 -17.92
C PRO A 425 -12.22 3.24 -17.62
N SER A 426 -11.87 3.77 -16.45
CA SER A 426 -12.22 5.17 -16.09
C SER A 426 -11.58 6.23 -16.98
N ASN A 427 -10.53 5.87 -17.74
CA ASN A 427 -9.85 6.76 -18.67
C ASN A 427 -10.36 6.61 -20.13
N ILE A 428 -11.39 5.77 -20.34
CA ILE A 428 -12.07 5.57 -21.62
C ILE A 428 -13.46 6.20 -21.53
N ILE A 429 -13.73 7.23 -22.32
CA ILE A 429 -15.03 7.90 -22.36
C ILE A 429 -15.91 7.25 -23.41
N VAL A 430 -17.13 6.90 -23.03
CA VAL A 430 -18.13 6.29 -23.91
C VAL A 430 -19.42 7.11 -23.98
N ASN A 431 -20.05 7.10 -25.14
CA ASN A 431 -21.38 7.70 -25.32
C ASN A 431 -22.51 6.76 -24.81
N GLU A 432 -23.76 7.18 -24.99
CA GLU A 432 -24.95 6.42 -24.59
C GLU A 432 -25.07 5.04 -25.26
N ARG A 433 -24.51 4.89 -26.48
CA ARG A 433 -24.45 3.62 -27.22
C ARG A 433 -23.28 2.73 -26.82
N SER A 434 -22.46 3.17 -25.86
CA SER A 434 -21.21 2.54 -25.45
C SER A 434 -20.13 2.50 -26.54
N ASP A 435 -20.19 3.43 -27.51
CA ASP A 435 -19.05 3.67 -28.42
C ASP A 435 -17.99 4.51 -27.69
N ILE A 436 -16.71 4.20 -27.90
CA ILE A 436 -15.59 4.99 -27.39
C ILE A 436 -15.54 6.31 -28.15
N VAL A 437 -15.68 7.40 -27.40
CA VAL A 437 -15.62 8.77 -27.92
C VAL A 437 -14.40 9.54 -27.44
N GLY A 438 -13.61 8.99 -26.51
CA GLY A 438 -12.34 9.56 -26.12
C GLY A 438 -11.50 8.71 -25.18
N ILE A 439 -10.20 8.96 -25.19
CA ILE A 439 -9.23 8.44 -24.21
C ILE A 439 -8.60 9.65 -23.53
N ILE A 440 -8.60 9.64 -22.20
CA ILE A 440 -8.08 10.73 -21.37
C ILE A 440 -6.92 10.25 -20.51
N ASP A 441 -6.31 11.20 -19.81
CA ASP A 441 -5.24 10.96 -18.84
C ASP A 441 -3.92 10.47 -19.45
N TRP A 442 -3.48 11.19 -20.48
CA TRP A 442 -2.20 10.99 -21.16
C TRP A 442 -0.97 11.43 -20.35
N GLN A 443 -1.14 11.79 -19.07
CA GLN A 443 -0.03 12.13 -18.20
C GLN A 443 0.90 10.91 -18.06
N PHE A 444 2.22 11.13 -18.05
CA PHE A 444 3.25 10.07 -18.07
C PHE A 444 3.29 9.22 -19.35
N THR A 445 2.63 9.66 -20.42
CA THR A 445 2.76 9.00 -21.72
C THR A 445 4.22 9.00 -22.16
N SER A 446 4.67 7.82 -22.59
CA SER A 446 6.04 7.58 -22.98
C SER A 446 6.12 6.51 -24.05
N THR A 447 7.27 6.47 -24.71
CA THR A 447 7.61 5.39 -25.63
C THR A 447 8.22 4.22 -24.88
N VAL A 448 7.90 3.00 -25.30
CA VAL A 448 8.40 1.75 -24.70
C VAL A 448 8.97 0.84 -25.79
N PRO A 449 9.82 -0.14 -25.45
CA PRO A 449 10.15 -1.21 -26.38
C PRO A 449 8.88 -1.86 -26.93
N ARG A 450 8.84 -2.12 -28.24
CA ARG A 450 7.69 -2.71 -28.94
C ARG A 450 7.06 -3.89 -28.19
N GLN A 451 7.89 -4.79 -27.65
CA GLN A 451 7.46 -6.00 -26.95
C GLN A 451 6.64 -5.71 -25.68
N LEU A 452 6.79 -4.52 -25.10
CA LEU A 452 6.08 -4.07 -23.90
C LEU A 452 4.87 -3.20 -24.21
N CYS A 453 4.57 -2.94 -25.49
CA CYS A 453 3.32 -2.30 -25.87
C CYS A 453 2.16 -3.31 -25.85
N THR A 454 1.75 -3.64 -24.63
CA THR A 454 0.68 -4.59 -24.36
C THR A 454 -0.67 -3.89 -24.20
N PRO A 455 -1.79 -4.58 -24.49
CA PRO A 455 -3.12 -4.13 -24.11
C PRO A 455 -3.25 -3.91 -22.58
N PRO A 456 -4.26 -3.16 -22.11
CA PRO A 456 -4.39 -2.83 -20.70
C PRO A 456 -4.66 -4.04 -19.81
N SER A 457 -4.24 -3.96 -18.55
CA SER A 457 -4.29 -5.07 -17.55
C SER A 457 -5.68 -5.71 -17.41
N TRP A 458 -6.74 -4.90 -17.58
CA TRP A 458 -8.12 -5.35 -17.43
C TRP A 458 -8.66 -6.23 -18.56
N VAL A 459 -7.98 -6.27 -19.72
CA VAL A 459 -8.29 -7.21 -20.81
C VAL A 459 -7.22 -8.31 -20.98
N THR A 460 -6.08 -8.20 -20.29
CA THR A 460 -5.01 -9.21 -20.32
C THR A 460 -5.06 -10.17 -19.14
N GLY A 461 -6.16 -10.18 -18.38
CA GLY A 461 -6.34 -11.07 -17.24
C GLY A 461 -5.52 -10.69 -16.00
N HIS A 462 -4.86 -9.53 -15.98
CA HIS A 462 -4.12 -9.02 -14.82
C HIS A 462 -5.03 -8.26 -13.85
N VAL A 463 -6.13 -8.91 -13.46
CA VAL A 463 -7.08 -8.35 -12.51
C VAL A 463 -7.38 -9.37 -11.43
N LYS A 464 -7.40 -8.91 -10.17
CA LYS A 464 -7.79 -9.70 -8.99
C LYS A 464 -9.32 -9.85 -8.95
N SER A 465 -9.90 -10.57 -9.90
CA SER A 465 -11.33 -10.93 -9.88
C SER A 465 -11.65 -12.10 -10.80
N ASP A 466 -12.74 -12.79 -10.48
CA ASP A 466 -13.22 -13.97 -11.20
C ASP A 466 -13.53 -13.69 -12.69
N ASP A 467 -13.84 -12.44 -13.03
CA ASP A 467 -14.15 -12.03 -14.42
C ASP A 467 -12.93 -11.90 -15.32
N ALA A 468 -11.71 -11.96 -14.77
CA ALA A 468 -10.47 -11.75 -15.52
C ALA A 468 -10.31 -12.74 -16.69
N LYS A 469 -10.72 -14.00 -16.49
CA LYS A 469 -10.70 -15.03 -17.56
C LYS A 469 -11.69 -14.72 -18.67
N MET A 470 -12.88 -14.24 -18.31
CA MET A 470 -13.93 -13.93 -19.26
C MET A 470 -13.54 -12.72 -20.12
N LEU A 471 -13.05 -11.65 -19.50
CA LEU A 471 -12.59 -10.45 -20.22
C LEU A 471 -11.43 -10.77 -21.16
N LEU A 472 -10.48 -11.59 -20.71
CA LEU A 472 -9.39 -12.06 -21.56
C LEU A 472 -9.92 -12.85 -22.77
N LEU A 473 -10.80 -13.82 -22.56
CA LEU A 473 -11.37 -14.63 -23.64
C LEU A 473 -12.09 -13.75 -24.66
N GLN A 474 -12.87 -12.77 -24.20
CA GLN A 474 -13.59 -11.87 -25.09
C GLN A 474 -12.69 -10.92 -25.85
N PHE A 475 -11.63 -10.43 -25.22
CA PHE A 475 -10.63 -9.63 -25.88
C PHE A 475 -9.88 -10.42 -26.95
N SER A 476 -9.48 -11.66 -26.65
CA SER A 476 -8.88 -12.56 -27.65
C SER A 476 -9.84 -12.86 -28.81
N MET A 477 -11.13 -13.09 -28.52
CA MET A 477 -12.14 -13.24 -29.58
C MET A 477 -12.30 -11.96 -30.41
N ALA A 478 -12.26 -10.79 -29.79
CA ALA A 478 -12.31 -9.51 -30.51
C ALA A 478 -11.12 -9.39 -31.47
N ILE A 479 -9.92 -9.78 -31.05
CA ILE A 479 -8.73 -9.80 -31.93
C ILE A 479 -8.93 -10.78 -33.10
N ILE A 480 -9.33 -12.04 -32.83
CA ILE A 480 -9.50 -13.08 -33.86
C ILE A 480 -10.55 -12.67 -34.91
N LEU A 481 -11.59 -11.97 -34.47
CA LEU A 481 -12.70 -11.55 -35.33
C LEU A 481 -12.47 -10.20 -36.01
N ASP A 482 -11.38 -9.50 -35.72
CA ASP A 482 -11.06 -8.21 -36.33
C ASP A 482 -10.16 -8.37 -37.55
N ASP A 483 -10.81 -8.40 -38.70
CA ASP A 483 -10.22 -8.46 -40.04
C ASP A 483 -9.46 -7.18 -40.44
N THR A 484 -9.60 -6.10 -39.67
CA THR A 484 -8.90 -4.82 -39.91
C THR A 484 -7.62 -4.66 -39.09
N LEU A 485 -7.40 -5.53 -38.08
CA LEU A 485 -6.23 -5.47 -37.24
C LEU A 485 -4.98 -5.92 -38.03
N PRO A 486 -3.85 -5.19 -37.97
CA PRO A 486 -2.59 -5.63 -38.56
C PRO A 486 -2.19 -7.03 -38.06
N LYS A 487 -1.77 -7.91 -38.99
CA LYS A 487 -1.50 -9.31 -38.68
C LYS A 487 -0.38 -9.46 -37.65
N GLU A 488 0.57 -8.55 -37.65
CA GLU A 488 1.66 -8.48 -36.68
C GLU A 488 1.12 -8.26 -35.26
N LEU A 489 0.13 -7.37 -35.08
CA LEU A 489 -0.50 -7.12 -33.77
C LEU A 489 -1.38 -8.28 -33.33
N GLU A 490 -2.08 -8.93 -34.26
CA GLU A 490 -2.81 -10.16 -33.97
C GLU A 490 -1.87 -11.23 -33.40
N LEU A 491 -0.71 -11.44 -34.02
CA LEU A 491 0.31 -12.39 -33.54
C LEU A 491 0.94 -11.96 -32.20
N GLU A 492 1.31 -10.67 -32.08
CA GLU A 492 1.91 -10.09 -30.87
C GLU A 492 0.98 -10.15 -29.64
N TRP A 493 -0.34 -10.01 -29.84
CA TRP A 493 -1.31 -9.91 -28.74
C TRP A 493 -2.11 -11.19 -28.47
N LEU A 494 -2.37 -12.04 -29.48
CA LEU A 494 -2.96 -13.36 -29.23
C LEU A 494 -1.96 -14.35 -28.67
N GLN A 495 -0.69 -14.23 -29.07
CA GLN A 495 0.42 -15.14 -28.71
C GLN A 495 -0.03 -16.61 -28.63
N LEU A 496 -0.73 -17.07 -29.66
CA LEU A 496 -1.22 -18.45 -29.77
C LEU A 496 -0.03 -19.42 -29.64
N PRO A 497 -0.03 -20.34 -28.66
CA PRO A 497 0.81 -21.52 -28.76
C PRO A 497 0.43 -22.28 -30.05
N LYS A 498 1.38 -22.95 -30.69
CA LYS A 498 1.12 -23.82 -31.86
C LYS A 498 0.12 -24.95 -31.57
N GLU A 499 -0.27 -25.16 -30.31
CA GLU A 499 -1.14 -26.24 -29.84
C GLU A 499 -2.35 -25.65 -29.11
N VAL A 500 -3.50 -25.69 -29.77
CA VAL A 500 -4.79 -25.10 -29.33
C VAL A 500 -5.40 -25.83 -28.12
N GLU A 501 -4.94 -27.03 -27.76
CA GLU A 501 -5.58 -27.86 -26.73
C GLU A 501 -5.39 -27.37 -25.28
N ASN A 502 -4.50 -26.41 -25.02
CA ASN A 502 -4.22 -25.91 -23.66
C ASN A 502 -4.23 -24.38 -23.56
N TRP A 503 -5.30 -23.72 -23.99
CA TRP A 503 -5.49 -22.28 -23.77
C TRP A 503 -5.50 -21.95 -22.26
N ARG A 504 -4.38 -21.48 -21.71
CA ARG A 504 -4.25 -21.02 -20.32
C ARG A 504 -3.60 -19.63 -20.26
N GLY A 505 -4.42 -18.59 -20.40
CA GLY A 505 -4.02 -17.19 -20.12
C GLY A 505 -3.03 -16.59 -21.13
N PRO A 506 -2.66 -15.31 -21.01
CA PRO A 506 -1.50 -14.79 -21.71
C PRO A 506 -0.26 -15.38 -21.02
N SER A 507 0.28 -16.45 -21.59
CA SER A 507 1.52 -17.08 -21.13
C SER A 507 2.78 -16.27 -21.47
N SER A 508 2.61 -15.04 -21.94
CA SER A 508 3.70 -14.20 -22.39
C SER A 508 4.44 -13.54 -21.23
N PRO A 509 5.75 -13.75 -21.09
CA PRO A 509 6.57 -12.96 -20.19
C PRO A 509 6.39 -11.45 -20.39
N SER A 510 6.11 -10.98 -21.61
CA SER A 510 5.99 -9.55 -21.89
C SER A 510 4.77 -8.91 -21.26
N PHE A 511 3.65 -9.63 -21.15
CA PHE A 511 2.44 -9.11 -20.50
C PHE A 511 2.63 -8.99 -19.00
N HIS A 512 3.28 -9.97 -18.38
CA HIS A 512 3.60 -9.95 -16.96
C HIS A 512 4.63 -8.86 -16.62
N VAL A 513 5.69 -8.73 -17.41
CA VAL A 513 6.71 -7.67 -17.23
C VAL A 513 6.08 -6.29 -17.43
N ALA A 514 5.33 -6.07 -18.51
CA ALA A 514 4.65 -4.80 -18.76
C ALA A 514 3.62 -4.46 -17.68
N HIS A 515 2.92 -5.46 -17.10
CA HIS A 515 2.03 -5.24 -15.95
C HIS A 515 2.80 -4.78 -14.73
N LEU A 516 3.91 -5.45 -14.37
CA LEU A 516 4.72 -5.06 -13.21
C LEU A 516 5.34 -3.66 -13.35
N MET A 517 5.67 -3.25 -14.56
CA MET A 517 6.19 -1.89 -14.80
C MET A 517 5.13 -0.81 -14.58
N ARG A 518 3.85 -1.11 -14.87
CA ARG A 518 2.72 -0.21 -14.60
C ARG A 518 2.24 -0.30 -13.16
N CYS A 519 2.29 -1.49 -12.56
CA CYS A 519 1.77 -1.77 -11.22
C CYS A 519 2.75 -2.63 -10.41
N PRO A 520 3.87 -2.05 -9.91
CA PRO A 520 4.88 -2.80 -9.14
C PRO A 520 4.31 -3.54 -7.93
N ALA A 521 3.34 -2.93 -7.24
CA ALA A 521 2.66 -3.50 -6.07
C ALA A 521 1.94 -4.85 -6.34
N ASP A 522 1.72 -5.20 -7.61
CA ASP A 522 1.15 -6.49 -8.01
C ASP A 522 2.19 -7.61 -8.17
N LEU A 523 3.44 -7.42 -7.74
CA LEU A 523 4.49 -8.45 -7.81
C LEU A 523 4.02 -9.81 -7.28
N ASN A 524 3.45 -9.86 -6.09
CA ASN A 524 2.99 -11.10 -5.47
C ASN A 524 1.89 -11.77 -6.33
N PHE A 525 0.93 -10.98 -6.85
CA PHE A 525 -0.11 -11.49 -7.75
C PHE A 525 0.47 -12.06 -9.05
N VAL A 526 1.42 -11.36 -9.69
CA VAL A 526 2.07 -11.85 -10.91
C VAL A 526 2.91 -13.09 -10.63
N PHE A 527 3.66 -13.11 -9.51
CA PHE A 527 4.45 -14.24 -9.09
C PHE A 527 3.59 -15.51 -8.98
N TRP A 528 2.47 -15.47 -8.26
CA TRP A 528 1.59 -16.64 -8.15
C TRP A 528 0.90 -17.02 -9.45
N LYS A 529 0.50 -16.03 -10.24
CA LYS A 529 -0.21 -16.25 -11.51
C LYS A 529 0.69 -16.88 -12.57
N PHE A 530 1.98 -16.54 -12.58
CA PHE A 530 2.90 -16.83 -13.67
C PHE A 530 4.10 -17.69 -13.24
N VAL A 531 4.87 -17.24 -12.26
CA VAL A 531 6.14 -17.88 -11.86
C VAL A 531 5.91 -19.14 -11.02
N ALA A 532 4.97 -19.07 -10.07
CA ALA A 532 4.62 -20.19 -9.20
C ALA A 532 3.64 -21.17 -9.85
N GLN A 533 3.18 -20.89 -11.08
CA GLN A 533 2.15 -21.67 -11.72
C GLN A 533 2.59 -23.12 -11.92
N GLY A 534 1.84 -24.06 -11.35
CA GLY A 534 2.13 -25.50 -11.44
C GLY A 534 3.20 -26.00 -10.46
N ARG A 535 3.72 -25.13 -9.59
CA ARG A 535 4.67 -25.47 -8.52
C ARG A 535 3.92 -25.61 -7.20
N ASP A 536 4.35 -26.55 -6.35
CA ASP A 536 3.76 -26.68 -5.02
C ASP A 536 4.46 -25.79 -3.97
N ALA A 537 3.82 -25.60 -2.82
CA ALA A 537 4.33 -24.72 -1.77
C ALA A 537 5.71 -25.16 -1.24
N LYS A 538 5.93 -26.47 -1.14
CA LYS A 538 7.19 -27.02 -0.63
C LYS A 538 8.33 -26.77 -1.61
N GLU A 539 8.08 -26.92 -2.90
CA GLU A 539 9.05 -26.61 -3.95
C GLU A 539 9.47 -25.13 -3.93
N LEU A 540 8.50 -24.24 -3.70
CA LEU A 540 8.75 -22.80 -3.59
C LEU A 540 9.56 -22.45 -2.34
N GLU A 541 9.19 -22.99 -1.18
CA GLU A 541 9.95 -22.85 0.08
C GLU A 541 11.38 -23.36 -0.06
N GLU A 542 11.58 -24.52 -0.68
CA GLU A 542 12.91 -25.07 -0.92
C GLU A 542 13.73 -24.18 -1.88
N THR A 543 13.09 -23.55 -2.86
CA THR A 543 13.75 -22.64 -3.81
C THR A 543 14.16 -21.34 -3.15
N GLU A 544 13.27 -20.75 -2.34
CA GLU A 544 13.57 -19.58 -1.53
C GLU A 544 14.72 -19.88 -0.55
N ALA A 545 14.65 -21.01 0.17
CA ALA A 545 15.70 -21.41 1.09
C ALA A 545 17.06 -21.55 0.39
N LYS A 546 17.10 -22.13 -0.82
CA LYS A 546 18.32 -22.22 -1.65
C LYS A 546 18.84 -20.84 -2.06
N LEU A 547 17.98 -19.89 -2.43
CA LEU A 547 18.39 -18.53 -2.79
C LEU A 547 19.17 -17.84 -1.65
N PHE A 548 18.69 -17.98 -0.41
CA PHE A 548 19.30 -17.38 0.77
C PHE A 548 20.43 -18.20 1.40
N GLN A 549 20.84 -19.31 0.79
CA GLN A 549 22.16 -19.90 1.09
C GLN A 549 23.30 -18.97 0.62
N ASN A 550 23.02 -18.05 -0.31
CA ASN A 550 23.94 -16.98 -0.66
C ASN A 550 24.10 -15.99 0.52
N PRO A 551 25.29 -15.88 1.14
CA PRO A 551 25.49 -15.03 2.31
C PRO A 551 25.25 -13.54 2.04
N GLY A 552 25.49 -13.08 0.81
CA GLY A 552 25.26 -11.69 0.41
C GLY A 552 23.78 -11.34 0.42
N LEU A 553 22.93 -12.19 -0.18
CA LEU A 553 21.48 -11.98 -0.20
C LEU A 553 20.87 -12.09 1.20
N ALA A 554 21.33 -13.05 2.01
CA ALA A 554 20.86 -13.18 3.40
C ALA A 554 21.28 -11.98 4.27
N SER A 555 22.49 -11.45 4.07
CA SER A 555 22.92 -10.24 4.75
C SER A 555 22.12 -9.02 4.32
N GLU A 556 21.78 -8.92 3.03
CA GLU A 556 21.00 -7.81 2.50
C GLU A 556 19.56 -7.83 3.02
N ALA A 557 18.93 -9.01 3.08
CA ALA A 557 17.59 -9.16 3.68
C ALA A 557 17.57 -8.70 5.15
N ARG A 558 18.56 -9.11 5.95
CA ARG A 558 18.72 -8.64 7.33
C ARG A 558 18.90 -7.13 7.43
N ARG A 559 19.71 -6.55 6.54
CA ARG A 559 19.96 -5.10 6.50
C ARG A 559 18.67 -4.33 6.19
N ILE A 560 17.89 -4.79 5.22
CA ILE A 560 16.60 -4.18 4.85
C ILE A 560 15.60 -4.32 6.00
N ALA A 561 15.49 -5.49 6.63
CA ALA A 561 14.61 -5.72 7.77
C ALA A 561 14.94 -4.82 8.96
N GLU A 562 16.23 -4.65 9.26
CA GLU A 562 16.69 -3.73 10.30
C GLU A 562 16.37 -2.27 9.96
N ARG A 563 16.55 -1.86 8.70
CA ARG A 563 16.13 -0.53 8.23
C ARG A 563 14.61 -0.33 8.37
N ASN A 564 13.80 -1.34 8.07
CA ASN A 564 12.35 -1.29 8.24
C ASN A 564 11.95 -1.15 9.71
N ARG A 565 12.63 -1.86 10.62
CA ARG A 565 12.45 -1.71 12.07
C ARG A 565 12.74 -0.28 12.52
N GLN A 566 13.85 0.29 12.06
CA GLN A 566 14.23 1.69 12.36
C GLN A 566 13.21 2.68 11.79
N TYR A 567 12.68 2.42 10.60
CA TYR A 567 11.62 3.24 10.00
C TYR A 567 10.31 3.19 10.81
N THR A 568 9.87 1.99 11.25
CA THR A 568 8.74 1.86 12.18
C THR A 568 8.96 2.67 13.46
N GLU A 569 10.13 2.54 14.08
CA GLU A 569 10.47 3.27 15.31
C GLU A 569 10.48 4.79 15.08
N TYR A 570 11.01 5.22 13.95
CA TYR A 570 10.98 6.62 13.53
C TYR A 570 9.54 7.14 13.39
N LEU A 571 8.67 6.43 12.65
CA LEU A 571 7.26 6.82 12.51
C LEU A 571 6.56 6.93 13.87
N LYS A 572 6.81 5.98 14.78
CA LYS A 572 6.30 6.02 16.16
C LYS A 572 6.81 7.24 16.92
N SER A 573 8.10 7.55 16.81
CA SER A 573 8.74 8.70 17.48
C SER A 573 8.18 10.05 17.02
N GLN A 574 7.74 10.14 15.77
CA GLN A 574 7.16 11.35 15.19
C GLN A 574 5.64 11.44 15.35
N GLY A 575 5.00 10.44 15.98
CA GLY A 575 3.53 10.35 16.05
C GLY A 575 2.87 10.16 14.67
N ARG A 576 3.64 9.66 13.68
CA ARG A 576 3.20 9.38 12.30
C ARG A 576 2.76 7.92 12.10
N TYR A 577 2.80 7.10 13.16
CA TYR A 577 2.41 5.69 13.12
C TYR A 577 0.92 5.52 13.41
N VAL A 578 0.20 4.90 12.47
CA VAL A 578 -1.23 4.54 12.61
C VAL A 578 -1.34 3.02 12.55
N GLU A 579 -1.92 2.36 13.57
CA GLU A 579 -2.21 0.91 13.50
C GLU A 579 -3.22 0.66 12.37
N GLU A 580 -2.91 -0.24 11.44
CA GLU A 580 -3.91 -0.70 10.46
C GLU A 580 -4.99 -1.52 11.16
N SER A 581 -6.25 -1.15 10.90
CA SER A 581 -7.47 -1.70 11.52
C SER A 581 -7.93 -3.01 10.92
#